data_AF-A0A0Q5NPI7-F1
#
_entry.id   AF-A0A0Q5NPI7-F1
#
_cell.length_a   1.000
_cell.length_b   1.000
_cell.length_c   1.000
_cell.angle_alpha   90.00
_cell.angle_beta   90.00
_cell.angle_gamma   90.00
#
_symmetry.space_group_name_H-M   'P 1'
#
loop_
_entity.id
_entity.type
_entity.pdbx_description
1 polymer ?
#
loop_
_entity_poly.entity_id
_entity_poly.type
_entity_poly.pdbx_seq_one_letter_code
_entity_poly.pdbx_strand_id
1 'polypeptide(L)'
;MKRLCRAAFLALASVLFCTGSHAEPSLIEGSLGDVIRVPIAVDCPAQSAVRQYTLIVDGNNTGITAQGCADDPHAVSFLLGGASGTVPAENAAAWHRLTGFPWQGNGSAFVRELSASVADADGKPIPGPGTTLKFTWSRGWRIAVAFVIAIATVALFLLLGAKTALLRDVGAETTVPFQDRTFSLARTQMAWWTAIILVSYVFEWLALGGVPALSAQPLVLMGFYSVLGVTARGVDLSRRTQFPPTTPHFFKDLTSDEGGVAVHRVQMLVFTIVVGLMFLNQVFTTCSMPRFDINTLLLLGISGATYIGFKTTEAQPKPDGSATTADTAADAFKSGYSTGDAHP
;
A
#
# COMPACT_ATOMS: atom_id res chain seq x y z
N MET A 1 -65.85 -39.96 33.04
CA MET A 1 -64.66 -39.08 33.09
C MET A 1 -63.49 -39.50 32.17
N LYS A 2 -63.59 -40.53 31.32
CA LYS A 2 -62.50 -40.93 30.38
C LYS A 2 -62.69 -40.50 28.92
N ARG A 3 -63.80 -39.84 28.57
CA ARG A 3 -64.08 -39.35 27.19
C ARG A 3 -63.88 -37.84 26.99
N LEU A 4 -63.85 -37.03 28.06
CA LEU A 4 -63.55 -35.60 27.96
C LEU A 4 -62.04 -35.27 27.84
N CYS A 5 -61.14 -36.12 28.37
CA CYS A 5 -59.69 -35.88 28.24
C CYS A 5 -59.12 -36.15 26.84
N ARG A 6 -59.83 -36.90 25.97
CA ARG A 6 -59.35 -37.15 24.59
C ARG A 6 -59.66 -36.00 23.63
N ALA A 7 -60.69 -35.20 23.89
CA ALA A 7 -61.04 -34.06 23.04
C ALA A 7 -60.11 -32.85 23.28
N ALA A 8 -59.64 -32.65 24.51
CA ALA A 8 -58.71 -31.56 24.85
C ALA A 8 -57.29 -31.79 24.26
N PHE A 9 -56.88 -33.05 24.06
CA PHE A 9 -55.56 -33.37 23.48
C PHE A 9 -55.52 -33.27 21.95
N LEU A 10 -56.68 -33.34 21.28
CA LEU A 10 -56.76 -33.20 19.81
C LEU A 10 -56.94 -31.75 19.35
N ALA A 11 -57.45 -30.85 20.20
CA ALA A 11 -57.52 -29.42 19.89
C ALA A 11 -56.22 -28.65 20.17
N LEU A 12 -55.32 -29.19 21.00
CA LEU A 12 -54.00 -28.58 21.25
C LEU A 12 -52.93 -29.00 20.23
N ALA A 13 -53.18 -30.03 19.42
CA ALA A 13 -52.26 -30.52 18.39
C ALA A 13 -52.33 -29.73 17.07
N SER A 14 -53.34 -28.87 16.90
CA SER A 14 -53.56 -28.10 15.66
C SER A 14 -52.98 -26.69 15.69
N VAL A 15 -52.39 -26.25 16.81
CA VAL A 15 -51.79 -24.90 16.95
C VAL A 15 -50.25 -24.93 16.97
N LEU A 16 -49.62 -26.13 17.01
CA LEU A 16 -48.16 -26.27 16.97
C LEU A 16 -47.57 -26.58 15.57
N PHE A 17 -48.38 -26.63 14.51
CA PHE A 17 -47.92 -26.87 13.13
C PHE A 17 -47.90 -25.61 12.26
N CYS A 18 -47.73 -24.44 12.85
CA CYS A 18 -47.11 -23.30 12.16
C CYS A 18 -45.64 -23.20 12.60
N THR A 19 -44.90 -24.32 12.52
CA THR A 19 -43.47 -24.23 12.22
C THR A 19 -43.40 -23.72 10.79
N GLY A 20 -43.36 -22.40 10.62
CA GLY A 20 -42.85 -21.82 9.39
C GLY A 20 -41.56 -22.57 9.09
N SER A 21 -41.51 -23.21 7.92
CA SER A 21 -40.27 -23.71 7.36
C SER A 21 -39.36 -22.50 7.19
N HIS A 22 -38.66 -22.12 8.25
CA HIS A 22 -37.42 -21.38 8.10
C HIS A 22 -36.51 -22.36 7.38
N ALA A 23 -36.53 -22.29 6.05
CA ALA A 23 -35.51 -22.89 5.22
C ALA A 23 -34.17 -22.46 5.85
N GLU A 24 -33.35 -23.44 6.26
CA GLU A 24 -32.02 -23.11 6.73
C GLU A 24 -31.36 -22.24 5.67
N PRO A 25 -30.77 -21.10 6.03
CA PRO A 25 -30.16 -20.24 5.06
C PRO A 25 -29.06 -21.02 4.33
N SER A 26 -29.14 -21.06 3.01
CA SER A 26 -28.12 -21.75 2.22
C SER A 26 -26.76 -21.11 2.49
N LEU A 27 -25.82 -21.89 3.01
CA LEU A 27 -24.47 -21.46 3.28
C LEU A 27 -23.63 -21.60 2.00
N ILE A 28 -23.05 -20.50 1.53
CA ILE A 28 -22.12 -20.48 0.41
C ILE A 28 -20.77 -19.94 0.88
N GLU A 29 -19.68 -20.50 0.38
CA GLU A 29 -18.32 -20.02 0.65
C GLU A 29 -17.75 -19.35 -0.59
N GLY A 30 -16.98 -18.28 -0.42
CA GLY A 30 -16.34 -17.59 -1.53
C GLY A 30 -15.22 -16.65 -1.10
N SER A 31 -14.21 -16.48 -1.95
CA SER A 31 -13.14 -15.49 -1.82
C SER A 31 -13.20 -14.48 -2.96
N LEU A 32 -12.48 -13.35 -2.82
CA LEU A 32 -12.19 -12.50 -3.98
C LEU A 32 -11.56 -13.30 -5.14
N GLY A 33 -12.22 -13.25 -6.30
CA GLY A 33 -11.89 -13.99 -7.51
C GLY A 33 -12.60 -15.34 -7.67
N ASP A 34 -13.52 -15.71 -6.78
CA ASP A 34 -14.41 -16.85 -6.95
C ASP A 34 -15.72 -16.46 -7.64
N VAL A 35 -16.32 -17.41 -8.33
CA VAL A 35 -17.71 -17.32 -8.78
C VAL A 35 -18.60 -17.93 -7.71
N ILE A 36 -19.44 -17.12 -7.08
CA ILE A 36 -20.46 -17.58 -6.13
C ILE A 36 -21.79 -17.76 -6.84
N ARG A 37 -22.62 -18.66 -6.32
CA ARG A 37 -23.96 -18.93 -6.83
C ARG A 37 -24.96 -18.60 -5.73
N VAL A 38 -25.84 -17.63 -5.98
CA VAL A 38 -26.86 -17.21 -5.02
C VAL A 38 -28.21 -17.77 -5.48
N PRO A 39 -28.86 -18.64 -4.69
CA PRO A 39 -30.15 -19.22 -5.04
C PRO A 39 -31.27 -18.19 -5.08
N ILE A 40 -32.17 -18.35 -6.05
CA ILE A 40 -33.37 -17.55 -6.27
C ILE A 40 -34.59 -18.48 -6.30
N ALA A 41 -35.73 -17.98 -5.85
CA ALA A 41 -36.99 -18.73 -5.82
C ALA A 41 -37.75 -18.66 -7.15
N VAL A 42 -37.32 -17.78 -8.06
CA VAL A 42 -37.92 -17.59 -9.39
C VAL A 42 -37.03 -18.23 -10.45
N ASP A 43 -37.62 -18.59 -11.59
CA ASP A 43 -36.85 -19.07 -12.73
C ASP A 43 -35.96 -17.96 -13.28
N CYS A 44 -34.72 -18.32 -13.58
CA CYS A 44 -33.76 -17.42 -14.17
C CYS A 44 -34.27 -16.86 -15.52
N PRO A 45 -34.34 -15.52 -15.67
CA PRO A 45 -34.77 -14.91 -16.93
C PRO A 45 -33.70 -15.02 -18.03
N ALA A 46 -34.02 -14.48 -19.22
CA ALA A 46 -33.08 -14.44 -20.33
C ALA A 46 -31.75 -13.76 -19.93
N GLN A 47 -30.64 -14.22 -20.51
CA GLN A 47 -29.28 -13.80 -20.13
C GLN A 47 -29.06 -12.27 -20.21
N SER A 48 -29.75 -11.57 -21.11
CA SER A 48 -29.71 -10.10 -21.22
C SER A 48 -30.26 -9.40 -19.98
N ALA A 49 -31.33 -9.92 -19.38
CA ALA A 49 -31.93 -9.38 -18.16
C ALA A 49 -31.11 -9.74 -16.93
N VAL A 50 -30.67 -11.00 -16.83
CA VAL A 50 -29.90 -11.48 -15.66
C VAL A 50 -28.60 -10.72 -15.50
N ARG A 51 -27.91 -10.37 -16.60
CA ARG A 51 -26.64 -9.62 -16.53
C ARG A 51 -26.78 -8.21 -15.95
N GLN A 52 -28.00 -7.69 -15.82
CA GLN A 52 -28.26 -6.42 -15.15
C GLN A 52 -28.55 -6.60 -13.65
N TYR A 53 -28.66 -7.85 -13.17
CA TYR A 53 -28.85 -8.13 -11.76
C TYR A 53 -27.58 -7.84 -10.98
N THR A 54 -27.77 -7.34 -9.76
CA THR A 54 -26.68 -6.97 -8.87
C THR A 54 -26.68 -7.79 -7.60
N LEU A 55 -25.48 -8.08 -7.10
CA LEU A 55 -25.32 -8.75 -5.82
C LEU A 55 -25.55 -7.75 -4.68
N ILE A 56 -26.43 -8.11 -3.76
CA ILE A 56 -26.70 -7.39 -2.52
C ILE A 56 -26.02 -8.13 -1.37
N VAL A 57 -25.31 -7.38 -0.52
CA VAL A 57 -24.62 -7.89 0.67
C VAL A 57 -25.06 -7.09 1.88
N ASP A 58 -25.61 -7.76 2.90
CA ASP A 58 -26.20 -7.16 4.09
C ASP A 58 -27.17 -6.01 3.76
N GLY A 59 -27.96 -6.18 2.69
CA GLY A 59 -28.91 -5.17 2.21
C GLY A 59 -28.31 -4.00 1.42
N ASN A 60 -26.99 -3.97 1.21
CA ASN A 60 -26.32 -2.93 0.42
C ASN A 60 -25.93 -3.44 -0.97
N ASN A 61 -26.07 -2.58 -1.99
CA ASN A 61 -25.65 -2.93 -3.35
C ASN A 61 -24.13 -2.92 -3.47
N THR A 62 -23.57 -3.99 -4.03
CA THR A 62 -22.13 -4.12 -4.29
C THR A 62 -21.72 -3.52 -5.64
N GLY A 63 -22.67 -3.35 -6.57
CA GLY A 63 -22.41 -3.04 -7.96
C GLY A 63 -21.84 -4.20 -8.77
N ILE A 64 -21.69 -5.39 -8.18
CA ILE A 64 -21.23 -6.60 -8.89
C ILE A 64 -22.38 -7.14 -9.71
N THR A 65 -22.20 -7.20 -11.03
CA THR A 65 -23.20 -7.71 -11.97
C THR A 65 -23.15 -9.23 -12.11
N ALA A 66 -24.30 -9.84 -12.37
CA ALA A 66 -24.37 -11.28 -12.58
C ALA A 66 -23.72 -11.71 -13.90
N GLN A 67 -23.13 -12.91 -13.91
CA GLN A 67 -22.61 -13.55 -15.12
C GLN A 67 -23.68 -14.33 -15.89
N GLY A 68 -24.80 -14.64 -15.23
CA GLY A 68 -25.87 -15.51 -15.71
C GLY A 68 -26.24 -16.54 -14.65
N CYS A 69 -27.00 -17.58 -15.02
CA CYS A 69 -27.43 -18.62 -14.09
C CYS A 69 -26.67 -19.96 -14.22
N ALA A 70 -25.63 -19.99 -15.06
CA ALA A 70 -24.88 -21.22 -15.36
C ALA A 70 -25.84 -22.39 -15.70
N ASP A 71 -25.56 -23.60 -15.21
CA ASP A 71 -26.38 -24.81 -15.44
C ASP A 71 -27.58 -24.94 -14.48
N ASP A 72 -27.79 -23.98 -13.56
CA ASP A 72 -28.84 -24.03 -12.54
C ASP A 72 -29.85 -22.88 -12.73
N PRO A 73 -31.09 -23.15 -13.19
CA PRO A 73 -32.09 -22.12 -13.42
C PRO A 73 -32.57 -21.43 -12.14
N HIS A 74 -32.24 -21.96 -10.96
CA HIS A 74 -32.61 -21.40 -9.66
C HIS A 74 -31.43 -20.77 -8.93
N ALA A 75 -30.30 -20.51 -9.58
CA ALA A 75 -29.18 -19.82 -8.97
C ALA A 75 -28.53 -18.81 -9.92
N VAL A 76 -28.23 -17.61 -9.41
CA VAL A 76 -27.53 -16.56 -10.16
C VAL A 76 -26.06 -16.57 -9.79
N SER A 77 -25.19 -16.60 -10.80
CA SER A 77 -23.74 -16.62 -10.65
C SER A 77 -23.16 -15.21 -10.65
N PHE A 78 -22.33 -14.89 -9.64
CA PHE A 78 -21.61 -13.63 -9.52
C PHE A 78 -20.13 -13.90 -9.37
N LEU A 79 -19.29 -13.19 -10.13
CA LEU A 79 -17.85 -13.17 -9.89
C LEU A 79 -17.55 -12.15 -8.79
N LEU A 80 -17.02 -12.62 -7.65
CA LEU A 80 -16.54 -11.75 -6.58
C LEU A 80 -15.20 -11.10 -6.96
N GLY A 81 -15.17 -10.35 -8.06
CA GLY A 81 -13.99 -9.57 -8.44
C GLY A 81 -13.86 -8.35 -7.52
N GLY A 82 -12.64 -8.00 -7.10
CA GLY A 82 -12.40 -6.71 -6.44
C GLY A 82 -12.84 -5.56 -7.35
N ALA A 83 -13.33 -4.46 -6.78
CA ALA A 83 -13.72 -3.30 -7.56
C ALA A 83 -12.54 -2.82 -8.44
N SER A 84 -12.69 -2.91 -9.75
CA SER A 84 -11.71 -2.38 -10.70
C SER A 84 -11.83 -0.85 -10.72
N GLY A 85 -11.01 -0.17 -9.91
CA GLY A 85 -11.01 1.29 -9.81
C GLY A 85 -11.70 1.82 -8.55
N THR A 86 -12.13 3.08 -8.58
CA THR A 86 -12.80 3.71 -7.43
C THR A 86 -14.21 3.16 -7.28
N VAL A 87 -14.50 2.54 -6.14
CA VAL A 87 -15.86 2.13 -5.76
C VAL A 87 -16.78 3.36 -5.76
N PRO A 88 -17.91 3.34 -6.50
CA PRO A 88 -18.92 4.39 -6.45
C PRO A 88 -19.42 4.62 -5.02
N ALA A 89 -19.73 5.88 -4.66
CA ALA A 89 -20.12 6.24 -3.30
C ALA A 89 -21.35 5.46 -2.80
N GLU A 90 -22.28 5.16 -3.70
CA GLU A 90 -23.48 4.34 -3.44
C GLU A 90 -23.16 2.89 -3.02
N ASN A 91 -22.05 2.32 -3.50
CA ASN A 91 -21.63 0.95 -3.20
C ASN A 91 -20.60 0.87 -2.05
N ALA A 92 -20.13 2.03 -1.56
CA ALA A 92 -19.04 2.10 -0.58
C ALA A 92 -19.36 1.34 0.72
N ALA A 93 -20.62 1.35 1.16
CA ALA A 93 -21.05 0.63 2.35
C ALA A 93 -20.88 -0.90 2.21
N ALA A 94 -21.28 -1.46 1.06
CA ALA A 94 -21.14 -2.89 0.78
C ALA A 94 -19.66 -3.29 0.70
N TRP A 95 -18.83 -2.49 0.01
CA TRP A 95 -17.39 -2.73 -0.10
C TRP A 95 -16.65 -2.58 1.23
N HIS A 96 -17.06 -1.63 2.08
CA HIS A 96 -16.51 -1.51 3.43
C HIS A 96 -16.82 -2.77 4.27
N ARG A 97 -17.98 -3.40 4.09
CA ARG A 97 -18.34 -4.67 4.75
C ARG A 97 -17.57 -5.86 4.20
N LEU A 98 -17.43 -5.96 2.87
CA LEU A 98 -16.71 -7.04 2.20
C LEU A 98 -15.20 -6.95 2.46
N THR A 99 -14.56 -5.86 2.04
CA THR A 99 -13.09 -5.75 1.97
C THR A 99 -12.49 -4.70 2.90
N GLY A 100 -13.31 -3.98 3.68
CA GLY A 100 -12.82 -2.97 4.63
C GLY A 100 -11.95 -3.57 5.74
N PHE A 101 -11.07 -2.74 6.33
CA PHE A 101 -10.06 -3.04 7.35
C PHE A 101 -9.91 -4.54 7.71
N PRO A 102 -9.23 -5.33 6.86
CA PRO A 102 -9.13 -6.78 7.04
C PRO A 102 -8.38 -7.20 8.31
N TRP A 103 -7.75 -6.26 9.01
CA TRP A 103 -6.95 -6.49 10.21
C TRP A 103 -7.55 -5.86 11.47
N GLN A 104 -8.68 -5.15 11.38
CA GLN A 104 -9.29 -4.47 12.50
C GLN A 104 -10.64 -5.12 12.85
N GLY A 105 -10.65 -5.97 13.88
CA GLY A 105 -11.86 -6.60 14.42
C GLY A 105 -11.57 -7.68 15.47
N ASN A 106 -12.49 -7.88 16.42
CA ASN A 106 -12.46 -9.03 17.34
C ASN A 106 -13.08 -10.26 16.63
N GLY A 107 -12.25 -11.16 16.10
CA GLY A 107 -12.67 -12.38 15.39
C GLY A 107 -11.65 -12.85 14.35
N SER A 108 -11.95 -13.93 13.60
CA SER A 108 -11.13 -14.36 12.45
C SER A 108 -11.24 -13.31 11.34
N ALA A 109 -10.39 -12.28 11.39
CA ALA A 109 -10.48 -11.08 10.56
C ALA A 109 -10.53 -11.33 9.02
N PHE A 110 -10.15 -12.54 8.61
CA PHE A 110 -10.14 -13.02 7.22
C PHE A 110 -11.42 -13.70 6.76
N VAL A 111 -12.36 -14.04 7.66
CA VAL A 111 -13.61 -14.73 7.32
C VAL A 111 -14.79 -13.96 7.91
N ARG A 112 -15.76 -13.64 7.06
CA ARG A 112 -16.97 -12.90 7.43
C ARG A 112 -18.19 -13.65 6.98
N GLU A 113 -19.21 -13.70 7.82
CA GLU A 113 -20.52 -14.19 7.45
C GLU A 113 -21.37 -12.99 7.06
N LEU A 114 -21.87 -12.98 5.83
CA LEU A 114 -22.61 -11.88 5.23
C LEU A 114 -23.91 -12.41 4.65
N SER A 115 -25.00 -11.67 4.77
CA SER A 115 -26.23 -12.04 4.07
C SER A 115 -26.12 -11.66 2.60
N ALA A 116 -26.28 -12.64 1.70
CA ALA A 116 -26.26 -12.45 0.26
C ALA A 116 -27.67 -12.55 -0.32
N SER A 117 -28.03 -11.63 -1.21
CA SER A 117 -29.26 -11.67 -1.99
C SER A 117 -29.04 -11.05 -3.37
N VAL A 118 -30.05 -11.14 -4.23
CA VAL A 118 -30.00 -10.63 -5.60
C VAL A 118 -30.99 -9.49 -5.74
N ALA A 119 -30.59 -8.42 -6.42
CA ALA A 119 -31.48 -7.37 -6.87
C ALA A 119 -31.55 -7.31 -8.40
N ASP A 120 -32.72 -6.94 -8.93
CA ASP A 120 -32.91 -6.70 -10.36
C ASP A 120 -32.28 -5.38 -10.82
N ALA A 121 -32.50 -5.03 -12.10
CA ALA A 121 -31.98 -3.79 -12.69
C ALA A 121 -32.54 -2.51 -12.04
N ASP A 122 -33.72 -2.58 -11.43
CA ASP A 122 -34.36 -1.47 -10.71
C ASP A 122 -33.92 -1.41 -9.24
N GLY A 123 -33.06 -2.32 -8.80
CA GLY A 123 -32.62 -2.45 -7.41
C GLY A 123 -33.66 -3.12 -6.49
N LYS A 124 -34.70 -3.77 -7.04
CA LYS A 124 -35.68 -4.50 -6.24
C LYS A 124 -35.15 -5.89 -5.89
N PRO A 125 -35.32 -6.35 -4.64
CA PRO A 125 -34.83 -7.66 -4.22
C PRO A 125 -35.62 -8.78 -4.90
N ILE A 126 -34.90 -9.77 -5.42
CA ILE A 126 -35.46 -10.99 -5.98
C ILE A 126 -35.69 -11.99 -4.84
N PRO A 127 -36.88 -12.62 -4.75
CA PRO A 127 -37.15 -13.62 -3.72
C PRO A 127 -36.20 -14.81 -3.83
N GLY A 128 -35.69 -15.28 -2.69
CA GLY A 128 -34.82 -16.45 -2.60
C GLY A 128 -34.79 -17.02 -1.18
N PRO A 129 -34.34 -18.28 -0.99
CA PRO A 129 -34.04 -18.79 0.33
C PRO A 129 -32.84 -17.99 0.85
N GLY A 130 -33.02 -17.22 1.93
CA GLY A 130 -31.99 -16.32 2.44
C GLY A 130 -30.61 -17.00 2.49
N THR A 131 -29.59 -16.36 1.94
CA THR A 131 -28.28 -16.99 1.74
C THR A 131 -27.25 -16.36 2.65
N THR A 132 -26.44 -17.19 3.32
CA THR A 132 -25.29 -16.72 4.12
C THR A 132 -24.02 -16.97 3.32
N LEU A 133 -23.32 -15.91 2.97
CA LEU A 133 -22.01 -15.94 2.34
C LEU A 133 -20.92 -15.90 3.42
N LYS A 134 -20.22 -17.02 3.58
CA LYS A 134 -18.97 -17.09 4.32
C LYS A 134 -17.84 -16.60 3.42
N PHE A 135 -17.66 -15.29 3.43
CA PHE A 135 -16.69 -14.56 2.62
C PHE A 135 -15.30 -14.65 3.24
N THR A 136 -14.33 -15.13 2.48
CA THR A 136 -12.91 -15.09 2.83
C THR A 136 -12.23 -13.94 2.11
N TRP A 137 -11.57 -13.05 2.85
CA TRP A 137 -11.05 -11.79 2.31
C TRP A 137 -10.05 -12.01 1.17
N SER A 138 -9.06 -12.88 1.40
CA SER A 138 -8.10 -13.29 0.38
C SER A 138 -7.60 -14.69 0.65
N ARG A 139 -7.22 -15.40 -0.40
CA ARG A 139 -6.65 -16.74 -0.29
C ARG A 139 -5.26 -16.66 0.33
N GLY A 140 -4.99 -17.47 1.36
CA GLY A 140 -3.72 -17.43 2.09
C GLY A 140 -2.48 -17.57 1.20
N TRP A 141 -2.56 -18.33 0.10
CA TRP A 141 -1.45 -18.46 -0.84
C TRP A 141 -1.10 -17.14 -1.56
N ARG A 142 -2.10 -16.29 -1.88
CA ARG A 142 -1.85 -14.98 -2.52
C ARG A 142 -1.05 -14.08 -1.60
N ILE A 143 -1.41 -14.09 -0.32
CA ILE A 143 -0.70 -13.36 0.73
C ILE A 143 0.71 -13.91 0.94
N ALA A 144 0.86 -15.24 0.98
CA ALA A 144 2.18 -15.87 1.08
C ALA A 144 3.10 -15.50 -0.09
N VAL A 145 2.57 -15.52 -1.33
CA VAL A 145 3.31 -15.09 -2.53
C VAL A 145 3.67 -13.60 -2.44
N ALA A 146 2.77 -12.73 -1.97
CA ALA A 146 3.07 -11.32 -1.76
C ALA A 146 4.22 -11.11 -0.76
N PHE A 147 4.24 -11.85 0.36
CA PHE A 147 5.34 -11.80 1.33
C PHE A 147 6.67 -12.32 0.73
N VAL A 148 6.64 -13.39 -0.05
CA VAL A 148 7.83 -13.91 -0.74
C VAL A 148 8.39 -12.86 -1.70
N ILE A 149 7.54 -12.20 -2.50
CA ILE A 149 7.97 -11.14 -3.41
C ILE A 149 8.50 -9.93 -2.63
N ALA A 150 7.90 -9.58 -1.50
CA ALA A 150 8.40 -8.52 -0.62
C ALA A 150 9.82 -8.80 -0.12
N ILE A 151 10.04 -10.01 0.42
CA ILE A 151 11.36 -10.47 0.89
C ILE A 151 12.35 -10.51 -0.27
N ALA A 152 11.95 -11.03 -1.43
CA ALA A 152 12.80 -11.10 -2.62
C ALA A 152 13.19 -9.70 -3.13
N THR A 153 12.28 -8.73 -3.08
CA THR A 153 12.55 -7.35 -3.47
C THR A 153 13.56 -6.71 -2.52
N VAL A 154 13.35 -6.84 -1.20
CA VAL A 154 14.31 -6.33 -0.20
C VAL A 154 15.67 -7.01 -0.37
N ALA A 155 15.71 -8.33 -0.50
CA ALA A 155 16.95 -9.07 -0.75
C ALA A 155 17.64 -8.62 -2.02
N LEU A 156 16.90 -8.38 -3.12
CA LEU A 156 17.44 -7.86 -4.37
C LEU A 156 18.11 -6.50 -4.17
N PHE A 157 17.45 -5.54 -3.51
CA PHE A 157 18.03 -4.23 -3.24
C PHE A 157 19.26 -4.29 -2.33
N LEU A 158 19.25 -5.16 -1.32
CA LEU A 158 20.41 -5.39 -0.45
C LEU A 158 21.58 -6.01 -1.23
N LEU A 159 21.30 -7.01 -2.08
CA LEU A 159 22.31 -7.66 -2.93
C LEU A 159 22.89 -6.68 -3.96
N LEU A 160 22.04 -5.89 -4.62
CA LEU A 160 22.49 -4.87 -5.56
C LEU A 160 23.27 -3.77 -4.85
N GLY A 161 22.86 -3.34 -3.65
CA GLY A 161 23.60 -2.38 -2.84
C GLY A 161 24.96 -2.89 -2.38
N ALA A 162 25.08 -4.18 -2.08
CA ALA A 162 26.34 -4.82 -1.69
C ALA A 162 27.28 -5.07 -2.88
N LYS A 163 26.74 -5.46 -4.03
CA LYS A 163 27.53 -5.88 -5.21
C LYS A 163 27.78 -4.79 -6.25
N THR A 164 27.12 -3.64 -6.13
CA THR A 164 27.21 -2.56 -7.13
C THR A 164 27.32 -1.19 -6.46
N ALA A 165 27.53 -0.15 -7.28
CA ALA A 165 27.49 1.24 -6.84
C ALA A 165 26.06 1.82 -6.72
N LEU A 166 25.00 0.97 -6.71
CA LEU A 166 23.60 1.41 -6.72
C LEU A 166 23.29 2.41 -5.61
N LEU A 167 23.74 2.12 -4.38
CA LEU A 167 23.48 2.96 -3.20
C LEU A 167 24.63 3.91 -2.88
N ARG A 168 25.70 3.90 -3.67
CA ARG A 168 26.96 4.60 -3.36
C ARG A 168 27.13 5.85 -4.19
N ASP A 169 27.84 6.83 -3.66
CA ASP A 169 28.14 8.05 -4.39
C ASP A 169 28.99 7.77 -5.63
N VAL A 170 28.79 8.58 -6.67
CA VAL A 170 29.56 8.53 -7.91
C VAL A 170 29.91 9.96 -8.28
N GLY A 171 31.14 10.34 -7.97
CA GLY A 171 31.70 11.65 -8.32
C GLY A 171 31.97 11.80 -9.81
N ALA A 172 32.46 12.98 -10.19
CA ALA A 172 32.84 13.28 -11.57
C ALA A 172 34.03 12.42 -12.05
N GLU A 173 34.90 12.02 -11.13
CA GLU A 173 35.99 11.09 -11.39
C GLU A 173 35.80 9.82 -10.56
N THR A 174 35.68 8.67 -11.23
CA THR A 174 35.50 7.36 -10.59
C THR A 174 36.82 6.62 -10.50
N THR A 175 37.81 7.21 -9.84
CA THR A 175 39.13 6.59 -9.61
C THR A 175 39.13 5.56 -8.49
N VAL A 176 38.14 5.65 -7.58
CA VAL A 176 37.99 4.74 -6.43
C VAL A 176 37.08 3.56 -6.79
N PRO A 177 37.44 2.30 -6.47
CA PRO A 177 36.57 1.13 -6.61
C PRO A 177 35.25 1.34 -5.88
N PHE A 178 34.15 0.76 -6.36
CA PHE A 178 32.85 0.99 -5.74
C PHE A 178 32.79 0.58 -4.27
N GLN A 179 33.59 -0.40 -3.84
CA GLN A 179 33.61 -0.96 -2.50
C GLN A 179 34.13 0.01 -1.44
N ASP A 180 34.89 1.03 -1.85
CA ASP A 180 35.51 2.04 -0.97
C ASP A 180 34.81 3.41 -1.08
N ARG A 181 33.65 3.44 -1.73
CA ARG A 181 32.81 4.65 -1.85
C ARG A 181 31.77 4.71 -0.74
N THR A 182 31.51 5.92 -0.27
CA THR A 182 30.48 6.26 0.72
C THR A 182 29.07 5.97 0.19
N PHE A 183 28.16 5.70 1.13
CA PHE A 183 26.73 5.58 0.80
C PHE A 183 26.07 6.94 0.56
N SER A 184 25.28 7.00 -0.51
CA SER A 184 24.55 8.17 -0.92
C SER A 184 23.16 8.19 -0.28
N LEU A 185 22.85 9.24 0.49
CA LEU A 185 21.52 9.41 1.09
C LEU A 185 20.43 9.42 0.01
N ALA A 186 20.59 10.23 -1.04
CA ALA A 186 19.57 10.38 -2.09
C ALA A 186 19.32 9.08 -2.86
N ARG A 187 20.37 8.31 -3.19
CA ARG A 187 20.21 7.01 -3.88
C ARG A 187 19.58 5.96 -2.96
N THR A 188 19.94 5.98 -1.69
CA THR A 188 19.34 5.08 -0.70
C THR A 188 17.86 5.39 -0.51
N GLN A 189 17.47 6.67 -0.49
CA GLN A 189 16.07 7.08 -0.46
C GLN A 189 15.32 6.65 -1.73
N MET A 190 15.89 6.85 -2.93
CA MET A 190 15.30 6.38 -4.18
C MET A 190 15.06 4.85 -4.16
N ALA A 191 16.05 4.08 -3.72
CA ALA A 191 15.94 2.63 -3.60
C ALA A 191 14.87 2.21 -2.59
N TRP A 192 14.85 2.86 -1.41
CA TRP A 192 13.83 2.66 -0.38
C TRP A 192 12.41 2.87 -0.93
N TRP A 193 12.14 4.03 -1.52
CA TRP A 193 10.81 4.36 -2.06
C TRP A 193 10.41 3.44 -3.21
N THR A 194 11.36 3.08 -4.07
CA THR A 194 11.12 2.11 -5.13
C THR A 194 10.70 0.76 -4.57
N ALA A 195 11.43 0.25 -3.58
CA ALA A 195 11.12 -1.03 -2.95
C ALA A 195 9.73 -1.01 -2.29
N ILE A 196 9.44 -0.02 -1.43
CA ILE A 196 8.17 -0.03 -0.68
C ILE A 196 6.95 0.18 -1.59
N ILE A 197 7.06 0.98 -2.66
CA ILE A 197 5.96 1.18 -3.63
C ILE A 197 5.74 -0.09 -4.46
N LEU A 198 6.81 -0.72 -4.94
CA LEU A 198 6.71 -1.97 -5.70
C LEU A 198 6.06 -3.08 -4.87
N VAL A 199 6.55 -3.26 -3.63
CA VAL A 199 5.99 -4.24 -2.68
C VAL A 199 4.53 -3.95 -2.38
N SER A 200 4.17 -2.69 -2.16
CA SER A 200 2.80 -2.29 -1.88
C SER A 200 1.86 -2.53 -3.05
N TYR A 201 2.30 -2.22 -4.27
CA TYR A 201 1.52 -2.46 -5.50
C TYR A 201 1.28 -3.95 -5.73
N VAL A 202 2.32 -4.77 -5.59
CA VAL A 202 2.21 -6.23 -5.73
C VAL A 202 1.34 -6.81 -4.62
N PHE A 203 1.49 -6.33 -3.38
CA PHE A 203 0.65 -6.76 -2.26
C PHE A 203 -0.82 -6.45 -2.52
N GLU A 204 -1.18 -5.22 -2.94
CA GLU A 204 -2.56 -4.84 -3.23
C GLU A 204 -3.15 -5.68 -4.37
N TRP A 205 -2.38 -5.88 -5.44
CA TRP A 205 -2.78 -6.71 -6.58
C TRP A 205 -3.10 -8.16 -6.17
N LEU A 206 -2.23 -8.77 -5.38
CA LEU A 206 -2.42 -10.15 -4.91
C LEU A 206 -3.48 -10.24 -3.82
N ALA A 207 -3.52 -9.30 -2.89
CA ALA A 207 -4.49 -9.28 -1.80
C ALA A 207 -5.92 -9.19 -2.34
N LEU A 208 -6.19 -8.25 -3.23
CA LEU A 208 -7.54 -7.97 -3.74
C LEU A 208 -7.88 -8.77 -5.02
N GLY A 209 -6.89 -9.37 -5.68
CA GLY A 209 -7.10 -10.15 -6.90
C GLY A 209 -7.51 -9.34 -8.13
N GLY A 210 -7.32 -8.01 -8.09
CA GLY A 210 -7.59 -7.08 -9.18
C GLY A 210 -6.42 -6.10 -9.35
N VAL A 211 -6.24 -5.55 -10.54
CA VAL A 211 -5.16 -4.57 -10.81
C VAL A 211 -5.48 -3.30 -10.03
N PRO A 212 -4.63 -2.88 -9.07
CA PRO A 212 -4.89 -1.70 -8.29
C PRO A 212 -4.73 -0.45 -9.16
N ALA A 213 -5.55 0.56 -8.91
CA ALA A 213 -5.40 1.83 -9.57
C ALA A 213 -4.09 2.49 -9.13
N LEU A 214 -3.25 2.91 -10.09
CA LEU A 214 -2.10 3.75 -9.80
C LEU A 214 -2.60 5.08 -9.23
N SER A 215 -2.49 5.26 -7.91
CA SER A 215 -2.86 6.52 -7.30
C SER A 215 -1.84 7.60 -7.66
N ALA A 216 -2.32 8.84 -7.80
CA ALA A 216 -1.47 9.96 -8.16
C ALA A 216 -0.41 10.26 -7.08
N GLN A 217 -0.69 10.00 -5.80
CA GLN A 217 0.19 10.42 -4.70
C GLN A 217 1.51 9.63 -4.61
N PRO A 218 1.53 8.28 -4.66
CA PRO A 218 2.79 7.53 -4.74
C PRO A 218 3.61 7.87 -5.99
N LEU A 219 2.94 8.17 -7.11
CA LEU A 219 3.61 8.63 -8.33
C LEU A 219 4.28 10.00 -8.13
N VAL A 220 3.61 10.93 -7.44
CA VAL A 220 4.17 12.22 -7.04
C VAL A 220 5.36 12.04 -6.10
N LEU A 221 5.28 11.13 -5.11
CA LEU A 221 6.41 10.80 -4.24
C LEU A 221 7.59 10.27 -5.04
N MET A 222 7.37 9.34 -5.97
CA MET A 222 8.41 8.86 -6.89
C MET A 222 9.00 10.00 -7.73
N GLY A 223 8.16 10.91 -8.21
CA GLY A 223 8.58 12.11 -8.92
C GLY A 223 9.52 12.98 -8.07
N PHE A 224 9.16 13.26 -6.81
CA PHE A 224 10.00 14.00 -5.89
C PHE A 224 11.35 13.32 -5.66
N TYR A 225 11.38 12.05 -5.28
CA TYR A 225 12.64 11.37 -5.01
C TYR A 225 13.49 11.18 -6.25
N SER A 226 12.87 11.00 -7.42
CA SER A 226 13.57 10.95 -8.72
C SER A 226 14.25 12.27 -9.04
N VAL A 227 13.50 13.38 -8.91
CA VAL A 227 14.04 14.74 -9.12
C VAL A 227 15.17 15.01 -8.14
N LEU A 228 14.96 14.75 -6.84
CA LEU A 228 15.95 15.01 -5.79
C LEU A 228 17.26 14.26 -6.06
N GLY A 229 17.21 12.96 -6.36
CA GLY A 229 18.44 12.21 -6.62
C GLY A 229 19.17 12.62 -7.90
N VAL A 230 18.43 13.02 -8.96
CA VAL A 230 19.05 13.57 -10.18
C VAL A 230 19.70 14.93 -9.90
N THR A 231 19.01 15.84 -9.20
CA THR A 231 19.59 17.14 -8.83
C THR A 231 20.79 16.98 -7.91
N ALA A 232 20.72 16.11 -6.91
CA ALA A 232 21.82 15.84 -6.00
C ALA A 232 23.07 15.37 -6.77
N ARG A 233 22.90 14.53 -7.80
CA ARG A 233 23.99 14.10 -8.68
C ARG A 233 24.49 15.22 -9.60
N GLY A 234 23.58 16.05 -10.12
CA GLY A 234 23.95 17.21 -10.93
C GLY A 234 24.89 18.15 -10.19
N VAL A 235 24.60 18.40 -8.90
CA VAL A 235 25.45 19.21 -8.01
C VAL A 235 26.83 18.60 -7.84
N ASP A 236 26.91 17.29 -7.61
CA ASP A 236 28.19 16.56 -7.46
C ASP A 236 29.04 16.67 -8.74
N LEU A 237 28.41 16.52 -9.91
CA LEU A 237 29.08 16.65 -11.20
C LEU A 237 29.55 18.08 -11.47
N SER A 238 28.70 19.09 -11.21
CA SER A 238 29.05 20.51 -11.41
C SER A 238 30.22 20.94 -10.53
N ARG A 239 30.34 20.37 -9.33
CA ARG A 239 31.41 20.68 -8.38
C ARG A 239 32.65 19.79 -8.54
N ARG A 240 32.64 18.84 -9.49
CA ARG A 240 33.68 17.82 -9.65
C ARG A 240 34.07 17.16 -8.31
N THR A 241 33.07 16.83 -7.50
CA THR A 241 33.32 16.24 -6.18
C THR A 241 34.10 14.93 -6.34
N GLN A 242 35.27 14.87 -5.71
CA GLN A 242 36.04 13.65 -5.55
C GLN A 242 35.73 13.08 -4.16
N PHE A 243 35.39 11.80 -4.12
CA PHE A 243 35.17 11.10 -2.85
C PHE A 243 36.46 10.33 -2.53
N PRO A 244 37.17 10.66 -1.43
CA PRO A 244 38.38 9.94 -1.07
C PRO A 244 38.07 8.47 -0.77
N PRO A 245 39.02 7.55 -1.02
CA PRO A 245 38.86 6.15 -0.63
C PRO A 245 38.72 6.06 0.89
N THR A 246 37.57 5.60 1.36
CA THR A 246 37.26 5.51 2.78
C THR A 246 36.65 4.15 3.10
N THR A 247 36.79 3.70 4.34
CA THR A 247 36.03 2.55 4.82
C THR A 247 34.55 2.96 4.93
N PRO A 248 33.64 2.34 4.16
CA PRO A 248 32.25 2.77 4.13
C PRO A 248 31.52 2.40 5.43
N HIS A 249 30.76 3.35 5.97
CA HIS A 249 29.98 3.16 7.19
C HIS A 249 28.54 3.60 6.92
N PHE A 250 27.63 2.65 6.65
CA PHE A 250 26.27 2.94 6.18
C PHE A 250 25.58 4.12 6.90
N PHE A 251 25.40 4.06 8.22
CA PHE A 251 24.71 5.13 8.95
C PHE A 251 25.50 6.42 9.06
N LYS A 252 26.83 6.33 9.19
CA LYS A 252 27.71 7.50 9.26
C LYS A 252 27.63 8.24 7.92
N ASP A 253 27.87 7.55 6.82
CA ASP A 253 27.85 8.11 5.46
C ASP A 253 26.51 8.78 5.12
N LEU A 254 25.38 8.20 5.56
CA LEU A 254 24.04 8.76 5.32
C LEU A 254 23.77 10.05 6.10
N THR A 255 24.37 10.21 7.28
CA THR A 255 24.05 11.29 8.23
C THR A 255 25.14 12.34 8.37
N SER A 256 26.37 11.99 8.00
CA SER A 256 27.52 12.88 8.08
C SER A 256 27.90 13.47 6.74
N ASP A 257 28.66 14.53 6.84
CA ASP A 257 29.33 15.28 5.80
C ASP A 257 30.80 15.53 6.22
N GLU A 258 31.59 16.28 5.44
CA GLU A 258 32.99 16.65 5.74
C GLU A 258 33.19 17.18 7.16
N GLY A 259 32.24 17.99 7.64
CA GLY A 259 32.26 18.58 8.98
C GLY A 259 31.71 17.69 10.11
N GLY A 260 31.32 16.45 9.83
CA GLY A 260 30.67 15.55 10.78
C GLY A 260 29.16 15.42 10.54
N VAL A 261 28.40 15.06 11.58
CA VAL A 261 26.95 14.80 11.45
C VAL A 261 26.20 16.06 11.02
N ALA A 262 25.53 15.99 9.88
CA ALA A 262 24.79 17.10 9.29
C ALA A 262 23.30 16.99 9.65
N VAL A 263 22.79 17.98 10.38
CA VAL A 263 21.40 18.00 10.87
C VAL A 263 20.38 17.83 9.74
N HIS A 264 20.61 18.50 8.61
CA HIS A 264 19.69 18.44 7.46
C HIS A 264 19.65 17.02 6.82
N ARG A 265 20.76 16.26 6.82
CA ARG A 265 20.81 14.87 6.35
C ARG A 265 20.07 13.94 7.30
N VAL A 266 20.27 14.12 8.61
CA VAL A 266 19.54 13.39 9.66
C VAL A 266 18.04 13.65 9.55
N GLN A 267 17.63 14.91 9.40
CA GLN A 267 16.24 15.30 9.22
C GLN A 267 15.60 14.58 8.02
N MET A 268 16.26 14.60 6.84
CA MET A 268 15.76 13.89 5.66
C MET A 268 15.62 12.39 5.89
N LEU A 269 16.60 11.77 6.54
CA LEU A 269 16.58 10.33 6.83
C LEU A 269 15.42 9.97 7.76
N VAL A 270 15.26 10.71 8.85
CA VAL A 270 14.19 10.49 9.83
C VAL A 270 12.82 10.65 9.18
N PHE A 271 12.58 11.73 8.43
CA PHE A 271 11.30 11.91 7.73
C PHE A 271 11.05 10.84 6.68
N THR A 272 12.08 10.37 5.97
CA THR A 272 11.92 9.29 4.99
C THR A 272 11.47 8.00 5.66
N ILE A 273 12.06 7.63 6.80
CA ILE A 273 11.69 6.44 7.54
C ILE A 273 10.28 6.57 8.11
N VAL A 274 9.97 7.69 8.79
CA VAL A 274 8.66 7.92 9.40
C VAL A 274 7.54 7.87 8.36
N VAL A 275 7.67 8.61 7.25
CA VAL A 275 6.65 8.62 6.19
C VAL A 275 6.59 7.26 5.49
N GLY A 276 7.73 6.60 5.27
CA GLY A 276 7.76 5.25 4.70
C GLY A 276 7.06 4.20 5.56
N LEU A 277 7.23 4.26 6.88
CA LEU A 277 6.55 3.36 7.82
C LEU A 277 5.05 3.66 7.91
N MET A 278 4.66 4.94 7.92
CA MET A 278 3.24 5.33 7.83
C MET A 278 2.60 4.81 6.54
N PHE A 279 3.31 4.92 5.41
CA PHE A 279 2.88 4.40 4.12
C PHE A 279 2.64 2.89 4.17
N LEU A 280 3.64 2.13 4.63
CA LEU A 280 3.55 0.67 4.74
C LEU A 280 2.42 0.26 5.70
N ASN A 281 2.30 0.92 6.85
CA ASN A 281 1.22 0.65 7.79
C ASN A 281 -0.14 0.81 7.11
N GLN A 282 -0.37 1.92 6.41
CA GLN A 282 -1.65 2.17 5.74
C GLN A 282 -1.92 1.19 4.59
N VAL A 283 -0.89 0.82 3.80
CA VAL A 283 -1.01 -0.22 2.76
C VAL A 283 -1.40 -1.55 3.38
N PHE A 284 -0.70 -1.98 4.43
CA PHE A 284 -0.96 -3.28 5.03
C PHE A 284 -2.29 -3.28 5.79
N THR A 285 -2.67 -2.21 6.49
CA THR A 285 -3.92 -2.17 7.27
C THR A 285 -5.18 -1.93 6.45
N THR A 286 -5.07 -1.13 5.38
CA THR A 286 -6.22 -0.68 4.57
C THR A 286 -6.25 -1.33 3.19
N CYS A 287 -5.17 -2.00 2.78
CA CYS A 287 -5.05 -2.69 1.49
C CYS A 287 -5.39 -1.76 0.31
N SER A 288 -4.96 -0.52 0.41
CA SER A 288 -5.12 0.50 -0.62
C SER A 288 -3.93 1.45 -0.56
N MET A 289 -3.46 1.87 -1.73
CA MET A 289 -2.43 2.90 -1.82
C MET A 289 -2.79 4.16 -1.00
N PRO A 290 -1.89 4.61 -0.11
CA PRO A 290 -2.08 5.78 0.74
C PRO A 290 -2.43 7.03 -0.04
N ARG A 291 -3.45 7.74 0.45
CA ARG A 291 -3.81 9.07 -0.04
C ARG A 291 -3.17 10.10 0.87
N PHE A 292 -2.08 10.71 0.41
CA PHE A 292 -1.48 11.84 1.13
C PHE A 292 -2.21 13.14 0.80
N ASP A 293 -2.39 13.96 1.84
CA ASP A 293 -2.84 15.33 1.69
C ASP A 293 -1.75 16.19 1.02
N ILE A 294 -2.17 17.27 0.35
CA ILE A 294 -1.27 18.17 -0.36
C ILE A 294 -0.27 18.83 0.59
N ASN A 295 -0.63 19.12 1.84
CA ASN A 295 0.29 19.72 2.81
C ASN A 295 1.41 18.76 3.20
N THR A 296 1.12 17.45 3.31
CA THR A 296 2.13 16.43 3.58
C THR A 296 3.08 16.28 2.40
N LEU A 297 2.55 16.25 1.17
CA LEU A 297 3.35 16.21 -0.06
C LEU A 297 4.22 17.47 -0.19
N LEU A 298 3.67 18.63 0.14
CA LEU A 298 4.40 19.90 0.13
C LEU A 298 5.52 19.92 1.17
N LEU A 299 5.27 19.43 2.39
CA LEU A 299 6.29 19.32 3.44
C LEU A 299 7.46 18.44 2.99
N LEU A 300 7.17 17.29 2.38
CA LEU A 300 8.18 16.41 1.78
C LEU A 300 8.96 17.12 0.66
N GLY A 301 8.27 17.85 -0.21
CA GLY A 301 8.88 18.63 -1.29
C GLY A 301 9.81 19.73 -0.77
N ILE A 302 9.37 20.52 0.22
CA ILE A 302 10.17 21.57 0.86
C ILE A 302 11.38 20.98 1.58
N SER A 303 11.18 19.86 2.29
CA SER A 303 12.27 19.13 2.95
C SER A 303 13.34 18.73 1.91
N GLY A 304 12.93 18.08 0.81
CA GLY A 304 13.85 17.71 -0.26
C GLY A 304 14.56 18.90 -0.91
N ALA A 305 13.83 19.98 -1.21
CA ALA A 305 14.41 21.20 -1.77
C ALA A 305 15.44 21.84 -0.83
N THR A 306 15.16 21.84 0.49
CA THR A 306 16.08 22.32 1.53
C THR A 306 17.36 21.50 1.55
N TYR A 307 17.26 20.17 1.46
CA TYR A 307 18.43 19.28 1.34
C TYR A 307 19.30 19.65 0.14
N ILE A 308 18.70 19.84 -1.04
CA ILE A 308 19.46 20.24 -2.24
C ILE A 308 20.13 21.60 -2.04
N GLY A 309 19.43 22.58 -1.47
CA GLY A 309 20.00 23.90 -1.18
C GLY A 309 21.19 23.85 -0.21
N PHE A 310 21.15 23.00 0.81
CA PHE A 310 22.31 22.80 1.68
C PHE A 310 23.43 22.03 0.98
N LYS A 311 23.10 21.03 0.15
CA LYS A 311 24.10 20.31 -0.64
C LYS A 311 24.84 21.23 -1.63
N THR A 312 24.17 22.24 -2.19
CA THR A 312 24.81 23.25 -3.05
C THR A 312 25.65 24.28 -2.29
N THR A 313 25.70 24.25 -0.96
CA THR A 313 26.52 25.15 -0.12
C THR A 313 27.53 24.39 0.75
N GLU A 314 27.43 23.07 0.81
CA GLU A 314 28.31 22.15 1.52
C GLU A 314 29.79 22.30 1.08
N ALA A 315 30.74 22.29 2.03
CA ALA A 315 32.17 22.20 1.70
C ALA A 315 32.46 20.82 1.12
N GLN A 316 33.35 20.73 0.14
CA GLN A 316 33.72 19.45 -0.49
C GLN A 316 35.23 19.31 -0.53
N PRO A 317 35.76 18.06 -0.50
CA PRO A 317 37.19 17.85 -0.42
C PRO A 317 37.79 18.34 -1.73
N LYS A 318 38.66 19.35 -1.66
CA LYS A 318 39.40 19.83 -2.84
C LYS A 318 40.39 18.73 -3.28
N PRO A 319 40.57 18.51 -4.60
CA PRO A 319 41.65 17.68 -5.09
C PRO A 319 42.99 18.21 -4.57
N ASP A 320 43.77 17.36 -3.91
CA ASP A 320 45.16 17.65 -3.59
C ASP A 320 45.96 17.76 -4.89
N GLY A 321 46.01 18.98 -5.43
CA GLY A 321 46.63 19.24 -6.74
C GLY A 321 46.66 20.69 -7.21
N SER A 322 46.23 21.66 -6.40
CA SER A 322 46.49 23.08 -6.70
C SER A 322 46.89 23.84 -5.45
N ALA A 323 48.07 23.52 -4.91
CA ALA A 323 48.88 24.55 -4.27
C ALA A 323 49.36 25.50 -5.38
N THR A 324 48.48 26.38 -5.85
CA THR A 324 48.89 27.57 -6.60
C THR A 324 48.81 28.74 -5.62
N THR A 325 49.99 29.22 -5.26
CA THR A 325 50.30 30.40 -4.45
C THR A 325 49.62 31.65 -4.96
N ALA A 326 48.32 31.81 -4.70
CA ALA A 326 47.58 33.03 -5.00
C ALA A 326 46.28 33.12 -4.16
N ASP A 327 46.36 33.15 -2.83
CA ASP A 327 45.21 33.61 -2.04
C ASP A 327 45.55 34.26 -0.69
N THR A 328 46.75 34.84 -0.54
CA THR A 328 47.12 35.59 0.68
C THR A 328 46.41 36.95 0.80
N ALA A 329 45.36 37.23 0.02
CA ALA A 329 44.69 38.53 0.03
C ALA A 329 43.16 38.48 0.24
N ALA A 330 42.51 37.31 0.17
CA ALA A 330 41.05 37.20 0.34
C ALA A 330 40.62 36.80 1.76
N ASP A 331 41.52 36.24 2.57
CA ASP A 331 41.22 35.77 3.94
C ASP A 331 41.05 36.89 4.99
N ALA A 332 41.24 38.16 4.61
CA ALA A 332 41.10 39.29 5.52
C ALA A 332 39.66 39.84 5.66
N PHE A 333 38.67 39.34 4.89
CA PHE A 333 37.32 39.93 4.89
C PHE A 333 36.17 39.02 5.38
N LYS A 334 36.46 37.86 6.00
CA LYS A 334 35.43 37.03 6.66
C LYS A 334 35.77 36.74 8.12
N SER A 335 35.91 37.81 8.90
CA SER A 335 35.83 37.77 10.36
C SER A 335 34.41 37.43 10.80
N GLY A 336 34.27 36.53 11.78
CA GLY A 336 32.99 36.34 12.46
C GLY A 336 32.87 35.24 13.51
N TYR A 337 33.94 34.68 14.08
CA TYR A 337 33.83 33.95 15.36
C TYR A 337 34.98 34.28 16.30
N SER A 338 34.55 34.67 17.50
CA SER A 338 35.28 35.16 18.65
C SER A 338 36.48 34.30 19.05
N THR A 339 37.67 34.88 19.03
CA THR A 339 38.79 34.47 19.90
C THR A 339 38.42 34.83 21.33
N GLY A 340 37.96 33.84 22.09
CA GLY A 340 37.81 33.92 23.54
C GLY A 340 38.93 33.11 24.19
N ASP A 341 39.74 33.81 24.96
CA ASP A 341 40.99 33.35 25.57
C ASP A 341 40.81 32.22 26.58
N ALA A 342 41.75 31.27 26.60
CA ALA A 342 42.20 30.61 27.83
C ALA A 342 43.51 29.85 27.60
N HIS A 343 44.61 30.48 27.97
CA HIS A 343 45.81 29.84 28.51
C HIS A 343 46.47 30.84 29.47
N PRO A 344 47.32 30.40 30.42
CA PRO A 344 47.94 29.08 30.56
C PRO A 344 47.13 28.06 31.34
#